data_AF-A0A965DFY4-F1
#
_entry.id   AF-A0A965DFY4-F1
#
_cell.length_a   1.000
_cell.length_b   1.000
_cell.length_c   1.000
_cell.angle_alpha   90.00
_cell.angle_beta   90.00
_cell.angle_gamma   90.00
#
_symmetry.space_group_name_H-M   'P 1'
#
loop_
_entity.id
_entity.type
_entity.pdbx_description
1 polymer ?
#
loop_
_entity_poly.entity_id
_entity_poly.type
_entity_poly.pdbx_seq_one_letter_code
_entity_poly.pdbx_strand_id
1 'polypeptide(L)'
;MLVHGDYTDLIIAAIEDRFSNLESISFSLKVKKNKAMITIVGSNLSDQSGISGKIFKCLQNQNINIDAIQDDLSETRISFIVNSKDSNKSVQIVHEELLSSSDNS
;
A
#
# COMPACT_ATOMS: atom_id res chain seq x y z
N MET A 1 -15.10 -4.05 -4.54
CA MET A 1 -16.00 -3.05 -5.14
C MET A 1 -15.14 -1.88 -5.61
N LEU A 2 -14.82 -1.83 -6.91
CA LEU A 2 -14.12 -0.69 -7.50
C LEU A 2 -15.20 0.23 -8.08
N VAL A 3 -15.39 1.39 -7.46
CA VAL A 3 -16.32 2.40 -7.95
C VAL A 3 -15.71 2.99 -9.22
N HIS A 4 -16.36 2.75 -10.36
CA HIS A 4 -15.96 3.29 -11.66
C HIS A 4 -16.73 4.59 -11.91
N GLY A 5 -16.10 5.70 -11.52
CA GLY A 5 -16.50 7.06 -11.80
C GLY A 5 -15.41 7.98 -11.28
N ASP A 6 -14.92 8.92 -12.09
CA ASP A 6 -13.89 9.87 -11.66
C ASP A 6 -14.55 10.91 -10.74
N TYR A 7 -14.86 10.52 -9.50
CA TYR A 7 -15.41 11.38 -8.44
C TYR A 7 -14.32 12.24 -7.77
N THR A 8 -13.09 12.22 -8.31
CA THR A 8 -11.92 12.87 -7.72
C THR A 8 -12.19 14.34 -7.48
N ASP A 9 -12.72 15.06 -8.48
CA ASP A 9 -12.96 16.51 -8.38
C ASP A 9 -14.03 16.86 -7.32
N LEU A 10 -15.08 16.04 -7.21
CA LEU A 10 -16.12 16.20 -6.18
C LEU A 10 -15.55 15.97 -4.78
N ILE A 11 -14.70 14.96 -4.61
CA ILE A 11 -14.04 14.68 -3.33
C ILE A 11 -13.06 15.78 -2.95
N ILE A 12 -12.28 16.29 -3.92
CA ILE A 12 -11.37 17.43 -3.70
C ILE A 12 -12.17 18.63 -3.21
N ALA A 13 -13.22 19.03 -3.93
CA ALA A 13 -14.04 20.19 -3.58
C ALA A 13 -14.68 20.05 -2.20
N ALA A 14 -15.20 18.86 -1.86
CA ALA A 14 -15.80 18.60 -0.55
C ALA A 14 -14.79 18.66 0.60
N ILE A 15 -13.55 18.18 0.38
CA ILE A 15 -12.46 18.31 1.35
C ILE A 15 -12.09 19.79 1.48
N GLU A 16 -11.87 20.49 0.36
CA GLU A 16 -11.47 21.89 0.39
C GLU A 16 -12.48 22.80 1.09
N ASP A 17 -13.78 22.65 0.80
CA ASP A 17 -14.85 23.37 1.49
C ASP A 17 -14.82 23.12 3.01
N ARG A 18 -14.68 21.85 3.43
CA ARG A 18 -14.68 21.49 4.85
C ARG A 18 -13.49 22.08 5.61
N PHE A 19 -12.31 22.11 4.99
CA PHE A 19 -11.09 22.62 5.63
C PHE A 19 -10.90 24.13 5.45
N SER A 20 -11.60 24.79 4.52
CA SER A 20 -11.57 26.26 4.35
C SER A 20 -12.11 27.01 5.57
N ASN A 21 -13.00 26.38 6.35
CA ASN A 21 -13.57 26.95 7.58
C ASN A 21 -12.63 26.86 8.80
N LEU A 22 -11.40 26.34 8.64
CA LEU A 22 -10.42 26.24 9.70
C LEU A 22 -9.35 27.32 9.52
N GLU A 23 -9.61 28.52 10.08
CA GLU A 23 -8.76 29.72 9.94
C GLU A 23 -7.30 29.58 10.42
N SER A 24 -6.93 28.46 11.05
CA SER A 24 -5.59 28.23 11.63
C SER A 24 -4.71 27.20 10.92
N ILE A 25 -5.17 26.53 9.85
CA ILE A 25 -4.40 25.44 9.21
C ILE A 25 -4.36 25.60 7.69
N SER A 26 -3.17 25.88 7.15
CA SER A 26 -2.90 25.75 5.72
C SER A 26 -2.67 24.28 5.37
N PHE A 27 -3.43 23.74 4.40
CA PHE A 27 -3.25 22.39 3.87
C PHE A 27 -3.13 22.44 2.34
N SER A 28 -2.46 21.44 1.76
CA SER A 28 -2.39 21.26 0.31
C SER A 28 -2.82 19.84 -0.05
N LEU A 29 -3.76 19.71 -0.97
CA LEU A 29 -4.24 18.40 -1.41
C LEU A 29 -3.49 17.96 -2.68
N LYS A 30 -3.06 16.70 -2.72
CA LYS A 30 -2.43 16.11 -3.90
C LYS A 30 -3.03 14.74 -4.18
N VAL A 31 -3.54 14.56 -5.40
CA VAL A 31 -4.05 13.27 -5.84
C VAL A 31 -2.96 12.52 -6.60
N LYS A 32 -2.69 11.28 -6.18
CA LYS A 32 -1.78 10.36 -6.87
C LYS A 32 -2.61 9.33 -7.65
N LYS A 33 -2.60 9.40 -8.99
CA LYS A 33 -3.17 8.38 -9.88
C LYS A 33 -2.14 7.26 -10.15
N ASN A 34 -2.58 6.19 -10.81
CA ASN A 34 -1.74 5.04 -11.22
C ASN A 34 -1.01 4.38 -10.05
N LYS A 35 -1.78 4.01 -9.03
CA LYS A 35 -1.32 3.27 -7.86
C LYS A 35 -1.98 1.90 -7.82
N ALA A 36 -1.26 0.92 -7.28
CA ALA A 36 -1.75 -0.41 -7.01
C ALA A 36 -1.57 -0.71 -5.52
N MET A 37 -2.60 -1.23 -4.88
CA MET A 37 -2.52 -1.79 -3.54
C MET A 37 -2.28 -3.29 -3.64
N ILE A 38 -1.26 -3.77 -2.94
CA ILE A 38 -0.93 -5.19 -2.82
C ILE A 38 -1.20 -5.58 -1.39
N THR A 39 -1.98 -6.64 -1.20
CA THR A 39 -2.33 -7.18 0.11
C THR A 39 -1.87 -8.63 0.17
N ILE A 40 -1.02 -8.93 1.14
CA ILE A 40 -0.62 -10.28 1.49
C ILE A 40 -1.59 -10.74 2.57
N VAL A 41 -2.13 -11.96 2.42
CA VAL A 41 -3.06 -12.55 3.38
C VAL A 41 -2.49 -13.89 3.84
N GLY A 42 -2.44 -14.11 5.15
CA GLY A 42 -1.96 -15.36 5.73
C GLY A 42 -2.32 -15.46 7.20
N SER A 43 -2.53 -16.68 7.72
CA SER A 43 -3.06 -16.91 9.08
C SER A 43 -2.07 -16.62 10.22
N ASN A 44 -0.79 -16.32 9.92
CA ASN A 44 0.28 -16.14 10.91
C ASN A 44 1.28 -15.03 10.51
N LEU A 45 0.81 -13.95 9.88
CA LEU A 45 1.71 -12.84 9.50
C LEU A 45 2.22 -12.07 10.73
N SER A 46 1.42 -11.97 11.79
CA SER A 46 1.80 -11.40 13.09
C SER A 46 2.88 -12.19 13.82
N ASP A 47 2.81 -13.53 13.77
CA ASP A 47 3.77 -14.44 14.42
C ASP A 47 5.14 -14.44 13.73
N GLN A 48 5.19 -14.06 12.44
CA GLN A 48 6.42 -13.98 11.66
C GLN A 48 7.08 -12.61 11.85
N SER A 49 7.67 -12.40 13.02
CA SER A 49 8.43 -11.19 13.34
C SER A 49 9.42 -10.84 12.22
N GLY A 50 9.33 -9.61 11.72
CA GLY A 50 10.20 -9.08 10.68
C GLY A 50 9.77 -9.33 9.23
N ILE A 51 8.61 -9.96 8.98
CA ILE A 51 8.12 -10.22 7.62
C ILE A 51 7.93 -8.93 6.81
N SER A 52 7.35 -7.87 7.40
CA SER A 52 7.22 -6.56 6.76
C SER A 52 8.59 -5.97 6.39
N GLY A 53 9.58 -6.15 7.27
CA GLY A 53 10.96 -5.72 7.00
C GLY A 53 11.60 -6.46 5.82
N LYS A 54 11.36 -7.78 5.70
CA LYS A 54 11.82 -8.58 4.54
C LYS A 54 11.16 -8.09 3.25
N ILE A 55 9.85 -7.90 3.26
CA ILE A 55 9.07 -7.39 2.12
C ILE A 55 9.59 -6.02 1.67
N PHE A 56 9.79 -5.08 2.59
CA PHE A 56 10.25 -3.74 2.23
C PHE A 56 11.67 -3.77 1.68
N LYS A 57 12.54 -4.60 2.27
CA LYS A 57 13.92 -4.77 1.82
C LYS A 57 13.99 -5.38 0.42
N CYS A 58 13.21 -6.42 0.12
CA CYS A 58 13.27 -7.07 -1.19
C CYS A 58 12.74 -6.15 -2.31
N LEU A 59 11.68 -5.37 -2.04
CA LEU A 59 11.17 -4.36 -2.96
C LEU A 59 12.18 -3.22 -3.17
N GLN A 60 12.81 -2.74 -2.10
CA GLN A 60 13.84 -1.70 -2.18
C GLN A 60 15.05 -2.17 -3.02
N ASN A 61 15.51 -3.41 -2.83
CA ASN A 61 16.61 -3.98 -3.62
C ASN A 61 16.29 -4.03 -5.13
N GLN A 62 15.02 -4.00 -5.48
CA GLN A 62 14.52 -4.02 -6.86
C GLN A 62 14.13 -2.62 -7.38
N ASN A 63 14.48 -1.58 -6.63
CA ASN A 63 14.16 -0.16 -6.90
C ASN A 63 12.65 0.10 -7.01
N ILE A 64 11.83 -0.64 -6.26
CA ILE A 64 10.39 -0.43 -6.19
C ILE A 64 10.08 0.42 -4.96
N ASN A 65 9.47 1.59 -5.19
CA ASN A 65 9.08 2.49 -4.12
C ASN A 65 7.73 2.09 -3.52
N ILE A 66 7.65 2.10 -2.19
CA ILE A 66 6.41 1.96 -1.43
C ILE A 66 5.89 3.36 -1.11
N ASP A 67 4.70 3.70 -1.61
CA ASP A 67 4.07 5.00 -1.39
C ASP A 67 3.33 5.09 -0.06
N ALA A 68 2.77 3.97 0.41
CA ALA A 68 2.04 3.87 1.66
C ALA A 68 2.04 2.43 2.16
N ILE A 69 1.97 2.28 3.47
CA ILE A 69 1.74 1.01 4.15
C ILE A 69 0.40 1.15 4.86
N GLN A 70 -0.47 0.17 4.66
CA GLN A 70 -1.70 0.05 5.39
C GLN A 70 -1.58 -1.18 6.29
N ASP A 71 -1.47 -0.88 7.57
CA ASP A 71 -1.49 -1.86 8.65
C ASP A 71 -2.89 -1.77 9.27
N ASP A 72 -3.75 -2.74 8.97
CA ASP A 72 -4.92 -2.99 9.78
C ASP A 72 -4.48 -3.88 10.96
N LEU A 73 -4.98 -3.65 12.17
CA LEU A 73 -4.68 -4.47 13.37
C LEU A 73 -5.03 -5.97 13.20
N SER A 74 -5.50 -6.37 12.02
CA SER A 74 -5.59 -7.73 11.56
C SER A 74 -4.18 -8.33 11.45
N GLU A 75 -3.92 -9.26 12.35
CA GLU A 75 -2.76 -10.16 12.33
C GLU A 75 -2.61 -11.01 11.05
N THR A 76 -3.60 -10.93 10.15
CA THR A 76 -3.72 -11.76 8.96
C THR A 76 -3.35 -11.06 7.66
N ARG A 77 -3.05 -9.75 7.68
CA ARG A 77 -2.83 -8.98 6.45
C ARG A 77 -1.71 -7.99 6.56
N ILE A 78 -1.00 -7.81 5.46
CA ILE A 78 -0.05 -6.70 5.25
C ILE A 78 -0.39 -6.08 3.91
N SER A 79 -0.72 -4.79 3.91
CA SER A 79 -1.06 -4.07 2.68
C SER A 79 -0.10 -2.92 2.43
N PHE A 80 0.28 -2.72 1.17
CA PHE A 80 1.13 -1.59 0.77
C PHE A 80 0.79 -1.13 -0.64
N ILE A 81 1.14 0.13 -0.93
CA ILE A 81 0.83 0.79 -2.19
C ILE A 81 2.12 1.01 -2.98
N VAL A 82 2.10 0.64 -4.26
CA VAL A 82 3.17 0.87 -5.24
C VAL A 82 2.63 1.59 -6.47
N ASN A 83 3.51 1.99 -7.40
CA ASN A 83 3.08 2.44 -8.71
C ASN A 83 2.43 1.27 -9.48
N SER A 84 1.32 1.51 -10.19
CA SER A 84 0.62 0.46 -10.94
C SER A 84 1.51 -0.26 -11.95
N LYS A 85 2.52 0.42 -12.51
CA LYS A 85 3.49 -0.21 -13.43
C LYS A 85 4.36 -1.28 -12.77
N ASP A 86 4.56 -1.19 -11.46
CA ASP A 86 5.45 -2.06 -10.69
C ASP A 86 4.66 -3.19 -10.00
N SER A 87 3.34 -3.24 -10.16
CA SER A 87 2.45 -4.15 -9.42
C SER A 87 2.80 -5.62 -9.62
N ASN A 88 2.89 -6.08 -10.87
CA ASN A 88 3.20 -7.47 -11.20
C ASN A 88 4.59 -7.88 -10.70
N LYS A 89 5.58 -7.01 -10.89
CA LYS A 89 6.95 -7.25 -10.40
C LYS A 89 6.99 -7.35 -8.88
N SER A 90 6.25 -6.47 -8.20
CA SER A 90 6.15 -6.45 -6.74
C SER A 90 5.52 -7.73 -6.19
N VAL A 91 4.43 -8.21 -6.81
CA VAL A 91 3.80 -9.48 -6.45
C VAL A 91 4.77 -10.64 -6.62
N GLN A 92 5.50 -10.69 -7.75
CA GLN A 92 6.47 -11.75 -8.01
C GLN A 92 7.59 -11.77 -6.96
N ILE A 93 8.23 -10.63 -6.71
CA ILE A 93 9.33 -10.53 -5.74
C ILE A 93 8.89 -10.96 -4.33
N VAL A 94 7.71 -10.49 -3.91
CA VAL A 94 7.17 -10.83 -2.59
C VAL A 94 6.82 -12.32 -2.51
N HIS A 95 6.21 -12.87 -3.56
CA HIS A 95 5.90 -14.29 -3.64
C HIS A 95 7.18 -15.14 -3.55
N GLU A 96 8.22 -14.78 -4.31
CA GLU A 96 9.53 -15.44 -4.26
C GLU A 96 10.12 -15.37 -2.85
N GLU A 97 10.27 -14.18 -2.26
CA GLU A 97 10.89 -14.00 -0.93
C GLU A 97 10.17 -14.80 0.18
N LEU A 98 8.83 -14.83 0.15
CA LEU A 98 8.04 -15.48 1.21
C LEU A 98 7.93 -17.00 1.05
N LEU A 99 7.95 -17.53 -0.19
CA LEU A 99 7.73 -18.95 -0.46
C LEU A 99 8.99 -19.72 -0.83
N SER A 100 10.05 -19.07 -1.33
CA SER A 100 11.35 -19.75 -1.53
C SER A 100 12.00 -20.17 -0.21
N SER A 101 11.46 -19.71 0.92
CA SER A 101 11.85 -20.11 2.28
C SER A 101 11.13 -21.40 2.76
N SER A 102 10.15 -21.91 2.00
CA SER A 102 9.24 -22.99 2.42
C SER A 102 9.65 -24.40 1.94
N ASP A 103 10.64 -24.51 1.04
CA ASP A 103 11.01 -25.79 0.39
C ASP A 103 12.24 -26.49 1.02
N ASN A 104 12.67 -26.12 2.23
CA ASN A 104 13.75 -26.79 2.97
C ASN A 104 13.29 -27.30 4.35
N SER A 105 12.21 -28.06 4.39
CA SER A 105 11.82 -28.88 5.55
C SER A 105 11.20 -30.19 5.12
#